data_AF-A0A060I7N6-F1
#
_entry.id   AF-A0A060I7N6-F1
#
_cell.length_a   1.000
_cell.length_b   1.000
_cell.length_c   1.000
_cell.angle_alpha   90.00
_cell.angle_beta   90.00
_cell.angle_gamma   90.00
#
_symmetry.space_group_name_H-M   'P 1'
#
loop_
_entity.id
_entity.type
_entity.pdbx_description
1 polymer ?
#
loop_
_entity_poly.entity_id
_entity_poly.type
_entity_poly.pdbx_seq_one_letter_code
_entity_poly.pdbx_strand_id
1 'polypeptide(L)'
;MTSRFITLSTILELMAVRSRRDDEAQTLFDNWVADAESHGREDLVNALNAMRVESIGSAIARMVEQAASNANCDDLQIAQLRKSARRAYQRRSSLLHEGMKVSVEELAALRSIVRLVLVGELKGTAFTPVGNKQWDFEK
;
A
#
# COMPACT_ATOMS: atom_id res chain seq x y z
N MET A 1 -14.82 -13.42 -7.72
CA MET A 1 -13.70 -12.48 -7.99
C MET A 1 -13.30 -11.69 -6.75
N THR A 2 -14.26 -11.08 -6.05
CA THR A 2 -14.03 -10.31 -4.81
C THR A 2 -13.26 -11.07 -3.72
N SER A 3 -13.64 -12.31 -3.41
CA SER A 3 -12.92 -13.15 -2.42
C SER A 3 -11.43 -13.32 -2.78
N ARG A 4 -11.10 -13.61 -4.05
CA ARG A 4 -9.70 -13.74 -4.51
C ARG A 4 -8.93 -12.42 -4.38
N PHE A 5 -9.56 -11.30 -4.70
CA PHE A 5 -8.96 -9.97 -4.56
C PHE A 5 -8.64 -9.64 -3.10
N ILE A 6 -9.57 -9.94 -2.18
CA ILE A 6 -9.37 -9.76 -0.74
C ILE A 6 -8.23 -10.64 -0.24
N THR A 7 -8.18 -11.92 -0.65
CA THR A 7 -7.10 -12.84 -0.27
C THR A 7 -5.74 -12.32 -0.74
N LEU A 8 -5.60 -11.97 -2.02
CA LEU A 8 -4.35 -11.45 -2.56
C LEU A 8 -3.91 -10.14 -1.89
N SER A 9 -4.85 -9.24 -1.62
CA SER A 9 -4.58 -8.01 -0.89
C SER A 9 -4.12 -8.27 0.56
N THR A 10 -4.71 -9.28 1.20
CA THR A 10 -4.33 -9.70 2.56
C THR A 10 -2.95 -10.35 2.57
N ILE A 11 -2.57 -11.11 1.53
CA ILE A 11 -1.21 -11.64 1.39
C ILE A 11 -0.19 -10.50 1.32
N LEU A 12 -0.44 -9.47 0.49
CA LEU A 12 0.46 -8.30 0.43
C LEU A 12 0.60 -7.60 1.78
N GLU A 13 -0.51 -7.45 2.51
CA GLU A 13 -0.50 -6.85 3.84
C GLU A 13 0.33 -7.66 4.83
N LEU A 14 0.18 -8.99 4.87
CA LEU A 14 0.94 -9.87 5.78
C LEU A 14 2.44 -9.88 5.48
N MET A 15 2.83 -9.69 4.22
CA MET A 15 4.23 -9.62 3.81
C MET A 15 4.86 -8.25 4.08
N ALA A 16 4.06 -7.19 4.13
CA ALA A 16 4.55 -5.83 4.28
C ALA A 16 4.97 -5.53 5.72
N VAL A 17 6.28 -5.49 5.96
CA VAL A 17 6.84 -5.08 7.25
C VAL A 17 6.76 -3.57 7.40
N ARG A 18 6.04 -3.10 8.42
CA ARG A 18 5.93 -1.66 8.71
C ARG A 18 7.20 -1.18 9.41
N SER A 19 7.98 -0.34 8.75
CA SER A 19 9.14 0.29 9.38
C SER A 19 8.73 1.50 10.22
N ARG A 20 9.63 1.91 11.12
CA ARG A 20 9.59 3.29 11.63
C ARG A 20 9.72 4.26 10.45
N ARG A 21 9.09 5.43 10.59
CA ARG A 21 9.32 6.55 9.67
C ARG A 21 10.75 7.07 9.81
N ASP A 22 11.24 7.75 8.78
CA ASP A 22 12.56 8.39 8.75
C ASP A 22 12.77 9.38 9.91
N ASP A 23 14.04 9.70 10.17
CA ASP A 23 14.46 10.48 11.33
C ASP A 23 13.90 11.91 11.32
N GLU A 24 13.69 12.50 10.14
CA GLU A 24 13.06 13.82 10.00
C GLU A 24 11.61 13.77 10.48
N ALA A 25 10.85 12.79 10.03
CA ALA A 25 9.49 12.57 10.50
C ALA A 25 9.46 12.23 12.00
N GLN A 26 10.40 11.42 12.52
CA GLN A 26 10.47 11.13 13.96
C GLN A 26 10.68 12.40 14.78
N THR A 27 11.61 13.26 14.35
CA THR A 27 11.90 14.54 15.01
C THR A 27 10.66 15.44 15.05
N LEU A 28 9.89 15.47 13.96
CA LEU A 28 8.63 16.22 13.91
C LEU A 28 7.60 15.65 14.91
N PHE A 29 7.47 14.33 15.01
CA PHE A 29 6.60 13.70 16.01
C PHE A 29 7.07 14.00 17.44
N ASP A 30 8.37 13.98 17.72
CA ASP A 30 8.88 14.31 19.05
C ASP A 30 8.53 15.74 19.46
N ASN A 31 8.67 16.71 18.55
CA ASN A 31 8.27 18.09 18.80
C ASN A 31 6.77 18.23 19.07
N TRP A 32 5.93 17.54 18.30
CA TRP A 32 4.47 17.57 18.50
C TRP A 32 4.03 16.85 19.77
N VAL A 33 4.71 15.77 20.15
CA VAL A 33 4.47 15.08 21.43
C VAL A 33 4.78 16.01 22.59
N ALA A 34 5.95 16.67 22.58
CA ALA A 34 6.32 17.63 23.61
C ALA A 34 5.31 18.79 23.72
N ASP A 35 4.83 19.31 22.59
CA ASP A 35 3.79 20.36 22.58
C ASP A 35 2.46 19.84 23.16
N ALA A 36 2.01 18.65 22.76
CA ALA A 36 0.80 18.03 23.29
C ALA A 36 0.88 17.74 24.80
N GLU A 37 2.03 17.26 25.28
CA GLU A 37 2.30 17.05 26.70
C GLU A 37 2.22 18.36 27.49
N SER A 38 2.80 19.44 26.96
CA SER A 38 2.76 20.76 27.61
C SER A 38 1.34 21.32 27.76
N HIS A 39 0.42 20.90 26.90
CA HIS A 39 -1.01 21.25 26.94
C HIS A 39 -1.89 20.19 27.62
N GLY A 40 -1.31 19.15 28.22
CA GLY A 40 -2.04 18.08 28.92
C GLY A 40 -2.92 17.21 28.00
N ARG A 41 -2.59 17.12 26.71
CA ARG A 41 -3.38 16.40 25.68
C ARG A 41 -2.89 14.96 25.50
N GLU A 42 -3.13 14.13 26.50
CA GLU A 42 -2.72 12.71 26.51
C GLU A 42 -3.33 11.89 25.35
N ASP A 43 -4.52 12.27 24.89
CA ASP A 43 -5.17 11.71 23.69
C ASP A 43 -4.33 11.93 22.42
N LEU A 44 -3.80 13.15 22.25
CA LEU A 44 -2.95 13.49 21.11
C LEU A 44 -1.59 12.82 21.21
N VAL A 45 -0.99 12.74 22.41
CA VAL A 45 0.28 12.02 22.63
C VAL A 45 0.16 10.57 22.19
N ASN A 46 -0.91 9.89 22.60
CA ASN A 46 -1.17 8.50 22.20
C ASN A 46 -1.37 8.37 20.68
N ALA A 47 -2.12 9.28 20.06
CA ALA A 47 -2.33 9.29 18.61
C ALA A 47 -1.03 9.51 17.83
N LEU A 48 -0.21 10.49 18.24
CA LEU A 48 1.08 10.82 17.63
C LEU A 48 2.05 9.64 17.74
N ASN A 49 2.12 8.99 18.91
CA ASN A 49 2.94 7.80 19.12
C ASN A 49 2.52 6.63 18.21
N ALA A 50 1.23 6.43 17.99
CA ALA A 50 0.73 5.42 17.04
C ALA A 50 1.11 5.73 15.58
N MET A 51 1.33 7.00 15.24
CA MET A 51 1.67 7.45 13.88
C MET A 51 3.16 7.34 13.54
N ARG A 52 4.03 7.06 14.51
CA ARG A 52 5.51 6.96 14.32
C ARG A 52 5.92 5.79 13.41
N VAL A 53 5.03 4.81 13.26
CA VAL A 53 5.17 3.71 12.31
C VAL A 53 4.47 4.08 11.01
N GLU A 54 5.06 3.74 9.87
CA GLU A 54 4.46 4.03 8.58
C GLU A 54 3.07 3.38 8.42
N SER A 55 2.27 3.91 7.51
CA SER A 55 1.01 3.25 7.13
C SER A 55 1.32 1.93 6.42
N ILE A 56 0.46 0.92 6.60
CA ILE A 56 0.60 -0.35 5.90
C ILE A 56 0.58 -0.18 4.36
N GLY A 57 -0.17 0.79 3.84
CA GLY A 57 -0.16 1.11 2.41
C GLY A 57 1.19 1.65 1.92
N SER A 58 1.92 2.38 2.77
CA SER A 58 3.30 2.80 2.50
C SER A 58 4.27 1.63 2.53
N ALA A 59 4.13 0.74 3.51
CA ALA A 59 4.94 -0.48 3.62
C ALA A 59 4.76 -1.39 2.39
N ILE A 60 3.52 -1.59 1.93
CA ILE A 60 3.20 -2.35 0.70
C ILE A 60 3.86 -1.69 -0.51
N ALA A 61 3.74 -0.36 -0.66
CA ALA A 61 4.33 0.35 -1.79
C ALA A 61 5.85 0.20 -1.82
N ARG A 62 6.52 0.28 -0.67
CA ARG A 62 7.98 0.10 -0.58
C ARG A 62 8.42 -1.33 -0.85
N MET A 63 7.69 -2.32 -0.33
CA MET A 63 7.96 -3.74 -0.62
C MET A 63 7.86 -4.03 -2.12
N VAL A 64 6.83 -3.51 -2.78
CA VAL A 64 6.64 -3.66 -4.23
C VAL A 64 7.71 -2.94 -5.02
N GLU A 65 8.12 -1.74 -4.58
CA GLU A 65 9.26 -1.02 -5.16
C GLU A 65 10.53 -1.85 -5.11
N GLN A 66 10.88 -2.40 -3.94
CA GLN A 66 12.07 -3.23 -3.79
C GLN A 66 12.01 -4.48 -4.68
N ALA A 67 10.86 -5.16 -4.72
CA ALA A 67 10.68 -6.35 -5.55
C ALA A 67 10.81 -6.02 -7.06
N ALA A 68 10.23 -4.89 -7.50
CA ALA A 68 10.31 -4.43 -8.88
C ALA A 68 11.74 -4.02 -9.28
N SER A 69 12.46 -3.31 -8.40
CA SER A 69 13.87 -2.97 -8.60
C SER A 69 14.74 -4.23 -8.72
N ASN A 70 14.54 -5.22 -7.85
CA ASN A 70 15.25 -6.50 -7.92
C ASN A 70 14.96 -7.28 -9.21
N ALA A 71 13.75 -7.10 -9.77
CA ALA A 71 13.35 -7.69 -11.04
C ALA A 71 13.85 -6.91 -12.28
N ASN A 72 14.66 -5.86 -12.09
CA ASN A 72 15.14 -4.95 -13.14
C ASN A 72 14.02 -4.27 -13.94
N CYS A 73 12.92 -3.91 -13.28
CA CYS A 73 11.89 -3.06 -13.89
C CYS A 73 12.42 -1.63 -14.06
N ASP A 74 11.90 -0.90 -15.04
CA ASP A 74 12.21 0.52 -15.20
C ASP A 74 11.45 1.40 -14.18
N ASP A 75 11.89 2.65 -14.01
CA ASP A 75 11.31 3.60 -13.02
C ASP A 75 9.81 3.84 -13.24
N LEU A 76 9.35 3.84 -14.49
CA LEU A 76 7.95 4.04 -14.83
C LEU A 76 7.11 2.83 -14.40
N GLN A 77 7.59 1.63 -14.67
CA GLN A 77 6.97 0.37 -14.26
C GLN A 77 6.93 0.26 -12.74
N ILE A 78 8.04 0.59 -12.06
CA ILE A 78 8.11 0.63 -10.60
C ILE A 78 7.03 1.58 -10.05
N ALA A 79 6.95 2.81 -10.56
CA ALA A 79 5.94 3.78 -10.12
C ALA A 79 4.50 3.26 -10.33
N GLN A 80 4.23 2.61 -11.47
CA GLN A 80 2.93 2.03 -11.77
C GLN A 80 2.57 0.85 -10.85
N LEU A 81 3.52 -0.04 -10.57
CA LEU A 81 3.36 -1.18 -9.66
C LEU A 81 3.08 -0.71 -8.23
N ARG A 82 3.87 0.25 -7.72
CA ARG A 82 3.69 0.86 -6.40
C ARG A 82 2.30 1.48 -6.25
N LYS A 83 1.91 2.29 -7.23
CA LYS A 83 0.60 2.96 -7.25
C LYS A 83 -0.55 1.95 -7.31
N SER A 84 -0.42 0.92 -8.14
CA SER A 84 -1.45 -0.13 -8.29
C SER A 84 -1.60 -0.96 -7.02
N ALA A 85 -0.50 -1.33 -6.36
CA ALA A 85 -0.51 -2.08 -5.12
C ALA A 85 -1.20 -1.31 -3.99
N ARG A 86 -0.84 -0.02 -3.81
CA ARG A 86 -1.45 0.85 -2.81
C ARG A 86 -2.95 1.03 -3.06
N ARG A 87 -3.35 1.26 -4.33
CA ARG A 87 -4.77 1.37 -4.71
C ARG A 87 -5.54 0.09 -4.43
N ALA A 88 -4.96 -1.08 -4.75
CA ALA A 88 -5.59 -2.36 -4.48
C ALA A 88 -5.84 -2.57 -2.98
N TYR A 89 -4.88 -2.21 -2.14
CA TYR A 89 -5.03 -2.24 -0.68
C TYR A 89 -6.13 -1.28 -0.18
N GLN A 90 -6.16 -0.04 -0.64
CA GLN A 90 -7.22 0.91 -0.25
C GLN A 90 -8.61 0.39 -0.63
N ARG A 91 -8.71 -0.19 -1.82
CA ARG A 91 -9.96 -0.74 -2.34
C ARG A 91 -10.46 -1.95 -1.55
N ARG A 92 -9.56 -2.74 -0.92
CA ARG A 92 -9.95 -3.85 -0.04
C ARG A 92 -10.92 -3.38 1.06
N SER A 93 -10.67 -2.21 1.64
CA SER A 93 -11.56 -1.63 2.66
C SER A 93 -12.96 -1.36 2.10
N SER A 94 -13.05 -0.66 0.96
CA SER A 94 -14.34 -0.39 0.30
C SER A 94 -15.06 -1.67 -0.14
N LEU A 95 -14.33 -2.70 -0.59
CA LEU A 95 -14.93 -3.98 -0.96
C LEU A 95 -15.60 -4.70 0.23
N LEU A 96 -15.01 -4.59 1.42
CA LEU A 96 -15.53 -5.22 2.63
C LEU A 96 -16.76 -4.48 3.19
N HIS A 97 -16.83 -3.16 3.02
CA HIS A 97 -17.87 -2.34 3.65
C HIS A 97 -18.98 -1.87 2.70
N GLU A 98 -18.67 -1.64 1.43
CA GLU A 98 -19.57 -0.99 0.46
C GLU A 98 -20.06 -1.95 -0.64
N GLY A 99 -19.59 -3.21 -0.64
CA GLY A 99 -20.03 -4.21 -1.62
C GLY A 99 -19.60 -3.93 -3.06
N MET A 100 -18.54 -3.13 -3.26
CA MET A 100 -18.01 -2.77 -4.57
C MET A 100 -17.63 -3.99 -5.43
N LYS A 101 -17.69 -3.84 -6.76
CA LYS A 101 -17.26 -4.88 -7.70
C LYS A 101 -15.76 -4.75 -8.03
N VAL A 102 -15.13 -5.89 -8.30
CA VAL A 102 -13.74 -6.00 -8.77
C VAL A 102 -13.75 -6.43 -10.23
N SER A 103 -13.06 -5.70 -11.09
CA SER A 103 -12.90 -6.06 -12.50
C SER A 103 -11.89 -7.20 -12.69
N VAL A 104 -11.91 -7.84 -13.86
CA VAL A 104 -10.95 -8.90 -14.19
C VAL A 104 -9.54 -8.33 -14.28
N GLU A 105 -9.40 -7.12 -14.82
CA GLU A 105 -8.14 -6.39 -14.98
C GLU A 105 -7.52 -6.05 -13.63
N GLU A 106 -8.32 -5.62 -12.66
CA GLU A 106 -7.88 -5.34 -11.29
C GLU A 106 -7.35 -6.58 -10.58
N LEU A 107 -8.09 -7.69 -10.70
CA LEU A 107 -7.65 -8.96 -10.14
C LEU A 107 -6.38 -9.47 -10.83
N ALA A 108 -6.27 -9.32 -12.15
CA ALA A 108 -5.09 -9.71 -12.91
C ALA A 108 -3.87 -8.89 -12.51
N ALA A 109 -4.01 -7.56 -12.40
CA ALA A 109 -2.93 -6.67 -11.97
C ALA A 109 -2.46 -6.98 -10.55
N LEU A 110 -3.39 -7.17 -9.61
CA LEU A 110 -3.05 -7.56 -8.24
C LEU A 110 -2.33 -8.91 -8.20
N ARG A 111 -2.77 -9.89 -9.00
CA ARG A 111 -2.10 -11.19 -9.11
C ARG A 111 -0.66 -11.05 -9.62
N SER A 112 -0.42 -10.22 -10.64
CA SER A 112 0.93 -9.95 -11.15
C SER A 112 1.82 -9.30 -10.10
N ILE A 113 1.29 -8.35 -9.32
CA ILE A 113 2.01 -7.72 -8.20
C ILE A 113 2.36 -8.74 -7.12
N VAL A 114 1.40 -9.58 -6.70
CA VAL A 114 1.66 -10.61 -5.69
C VAL A 114 2.70 -11.61 -6.18
N ARG A 115 2.65 -12.01 -7.47
CA ARG A 115 3.67 -12.87 -8.07
C ARG A 115 5.04 -12.21 -8.06
N LEU A 116 5.14 -10.95 -8.46
CA LEU A 116 6.39 -10.19 -8.42
C LEU A 116 6.99 -10.20 -7.01
N VAL A 117 6.18 -9.94 -5.99
CA VAL A 117 6.64 -9.91 -4.59
C VAL A 117 7.08 -11.29 -4.08
N LEU A 118 6.37 -12.36 -4.46
CA LEU A 118 6.67 -13.72 -4.00
C LEU A 118 7.82 -14.42 -4.77
N VAL A 119 7.94 -14.15 -6.07
CA VAL A 119 8.83 -14.87 -6.98
C VAL A 119 10.00 -13.99 -7.44
N GLY A 120 9.88 -12.67 -7.38
CA GLY A 120 10.92 -11.74 -7.83
C GLY A 120 10.96 -11.53 -9.35
N GLU A 121 9.93 -11.94 -10.09
CA GLU A 121 9.86 -11.78 -11.54
C GLU A 121 8.44 -11.48 -12.04
N LEU A 122 8.37 -10.79 -13.18
CA LEU A 122 7.13 -10.55 -13.93
C LEU A 122 6.91 -11.55 -15.09
N LYS A 123 7.86 -12.45 -15.35
CA LYS A 123 7.78 -13.40 -16.47
C LYS A 123 6.52 -14.27 -16.35
N GLY A 124 5.75 -14.36 -17.44
CA GLY A 124 4.53 -15.17 -17.54
C GLY A 124 3.23 -14.50 -17.07
N THR A 125 3.28 -13.27 -16.57
CA THR A 125 2.07 -12.49 -16.22
C THR A 125 2.19 -11.07 -16.73
N ALA A 126 1.50 -10.74 -17.83
CA ALA A 126 1.43 -9.36 -18.31
C ALA A 126 0.86 -8.46 -17.20
N PHE A 127 1.64 -7.47 -16.77
CA PHE A 127 1.16 -6.44 -15.87
C PHE A 127 0.51 -5.35 -16.71
N THR A 128 -0.79 -5.15 -16.53
CA THR A 128 -1.50 -3.99 -17.04
C THR A 128 -1.73 -3.06 -15.86
N PRO A 129 -1.15 -1.84 -15.86
CA PRO A 129 -1.43 -0.86 -14.82
C PRO A 129 -2.93 -0.60 -14.80
N VAL A 130 -3.55 -0.74 -13.63
CA VAL A 130 -4.94 -0.35 -13.52
C VAL A 130 -4.94 1.18 -13.42
N GLY A 131 -5.36 1.86 -14.48
CA GLY A 131 -5.72 3.27 -14.45
C GLY A 131 -4.78 4.24 -15.16
N ASN A 132 -5.15 4.56 -16.40
CA ASN A 132 -5.21 5.96 -16.85
C ASN A 132 -6.65 6.51 -16.96
N LYS A 133 -7.71 5.69 -16.84
CA LYS A 133 -9.13 6.15 -16.90
C LYS A 133 -10.18 5.33 -16.11
N GLN A 134 -9.81 4.29 -15.35
CA GLN A 134 -10.78 3.30 -14.83
C GLN A 134 -10.89 3.20 -13.29
N TRP A 135 -10.27 4.11 -12.53
CA TRP A 135 -10.50 4.20 -11.08
C TRP A 135 -11.41 5.35 -10.67
N ASP A 136 -11.76 6.21 -11.62
CA ASP A 136 -12.74 7.26 -11.41
C ASP A 136 -14.10 6.61 -11.56
N PHE A 137 -14.68 6.19 -10.45
CA PHE A 137 -16.10 5.91 -10.41
C PHE A 137 -16.82 7.27 -10.47
N GLU A 138 -17.59 7.46 -11.55
CA GLU A 138 -18.70 8.39 -11.58
C GLU A 138 -19.51 8.20 -10.28
N LYS A 139 -19.79 9.32 -9.61
CA LYS A 139 -20.70 9.39 -8.47
C LYS A 139 -22.13 9.07 -8.89
#